data_AF-A0A2E5AQA5-F1
#
_entry.id   AF-A0A2E5AQA5-F1
#
_cell.length_a   1.000
_cell.length_b   1.000
_cell.length_c   1.000
_cell.angle_alpha   90.00
_cell.angle_beta   90.00
_cell.angle_gamma   90.00
#
_symmetry.space_group_name_H-M   'P 1'
#
loop_
_entity.id
_entity.type
_entity.pdbx_description
1 polymer ?
#
loop_
_entity_poly.entity_id
_entity_poly.type
_entity_poly.pdbx_seq_one_letter_code
_entity_poly.pdbx_strand_id
1 'polypeptide(L)'
;MLHPDSSITRANDGGEPNSSAGKPILNQLRKFELTNVLVVVVRYFGGKKLGIPGLIRSYKNATKDSLQRSIIINKKIMEQYDIEFNQEEMSFVMSFIKNNNIEIYRNLYISKNKLTINVQKNKSIEMLRLFKEKKIKILYKKIV
;
A
#
# COMPACT_ATOMS: atom_id res chain seq x y z
N MET A 1 5.07 10.32 4.34
CA MET A 1 4.83 8.98 3.75
C MET A 1 3.44 8.51 4.13
N LEU A 2 2.73 7.93 3.16
CA LEU A 2 1.46 7.23 3.35
C LEU A 2 1.62 5.79 2.86
N HIS A 3 1.26 4.82 3.70
CA HIS A 3 1.22 3.41 3.30
C HIS A 3 0.08 3.13 2.32
N PRO A 4 0.15 2.04 1.52
CA PRO A 4 -0.88 1.70 0.53
C PRO A 4 -2.31 1.64 1.07
N ASP A 5 -2.46 1.13 2.30
CA ASP A 5 -3.74 0.92 2.98
C ASP A 5 -4.08 2.01 4.00
N SER A 6 -3.34 3.12 3.98
CA SER A 6 -3.50 4.24 4.93
C SER A 6 -3.28 3.87 6.41
N SER A 7 -2.80 2.66 6.72
CA SER A 7 -2.60 2.20 8.11
C SER A 7 -1.56 3.02 8.86
N ILE A 8 -0.52 3.49 8.14
CA ILE A 8 0.59 4.26 8.69
C ILE A 8 0.75 5.55 7.91
N THR A 9 0.87 6.65 8.65
CA THR A 9 1.19 7.97 8.11
C THR A 9 2.37 8.55 8.89
N ARG A 10 3.33 9.16 8.19
CA ARG A 10 4.48 9.82 8.80
C ARG A 10 4.72 11.18 8.15
N ALA A 11 4.90 12.20 8.99
CA ALA A 11 5.31 13.54 8.61
C ALA A 11 6.51 13.96 9.46
N ASN A 12 7.45 14.69 8.87
CA ASN A 12 8.63 15.21 9.54
C ASN A 12 8.88 16.64 9.03
N ASP A 13 9.16 17.57 9.92
CA ASP A 13 9.45 18.97 9.56
C ASP A 13 10.92 19.18 9.13
N GLY A 14 11.81 18.19 9.29
CA GLY A 14 13.15 18.23 8.70
C GLY A 14 14.05 19.35 9.26
N GLY A 15 13.84 19.75 10.52
CA GLY A 15 14.54 20.87 11.15
C GLY A 15 13.83 22.22 10.99
N GLU A 16 12.73 22.29 10.25
CA GLU A 16 11.86 23.46 10.23
C GLU A 16 11.07 23.61 11.54
N PRO A 17 10.51 24.81 11.83
CA PRO A 17 9.59 24.99 12.94
C PRO A 17 8.46 23.96 12.92
N ASN A 18 8.02 23.55 14.11
CA ASN A 18 7.01 22.51 14.27
C ASN A 18 5.76 22.74 13.41
N SER A 19 5.33 21.70 12.71
CA SER A 19 4.15 21.66 11.84
C SER A 19 4.17 22.64 10.66
N SER A 20 5.32 23.24 10.34
CA SER A 20 5.44 24.20 9.25
C SER A 20 5.80 23.59 7.89
N ALA A 21 6.22 22.31 7.86
CA ALA A 21 6.62 21.61 6.64
C ALA A 21 5.91 20.26 6.47
N GLY A 22 6.11 19.34 7.41
CA GLY A 22 5.62 17.96 7.31
C GLY A 22 4.10 17.87 7.27
N LYS A 23 3.41 18.62 8.13
CA LYS A 23 1.93 18.65 8.20
C LYS A 23 1.31 19.25 6.92
N PRO A 24 1.79 20.38 6.37
CA PRO A 24 1.37 20.87 5.06
C PRO A 24 1.51 19.87 3.91
N ILE A 25 2.63 19.16 3.83
CA ILE A 25 2.87 18.11 2.83
C ILE A 25 1.83 16.98 2.99
N LEU A 26 1.68 16.45 4.21
CA LEU A 26 0.75 15.37 4.51
C LEU A 26 -0.70 15.74 4.17
N ASN A 27 -1.10 16.98 4.46
CA ASN A 27 -2.44 17.48 4.15
C ASN A 27 -2.69 17.57 2.64
N GLN A 28 -1.67 17.88 1.83
CA GLN A 28 -1.83 17.80 0.37
C GLN A 28 -2.02 16.37 -0.10
N LEU A 29 -1.24 15.42 0.40
CA LEU A 29 -1.40 14.00 0.04
C LEU A 29 -2.82 13.49 0.37
N ARG A 30 -3.35 13.85 1.55
CA ARG A 30 -4.72 13.52 1.95
C ARG A 30 -5.77 14.18 1.06
N LYS A 31 -5.57 15.44 0.68
CA LYS A 31 -6.49 16.17 -0.19
C LYS A 31 -6.56 15.58 -1.60
N PHE A 32 -5.46 15.02 -2.09
CA PHE A 32 -5.40 14.31 -3.37
C PHE A 32 -5.78 12.82 -3.24
N GLU A 33 -6.20 12.37 -2.05
CA GLU A 33 -6.61 10.99 -1.76
C GLU A 33 -5.52 9.95 -2.12
N LEU A 34 -4.25 10.33 -1.99
CA LEU A 34 -3.13 9.48 -2.38
C LEU A 34 -2.72 8.55 -1.24
N THR A 35 -2.39 7.32 -1.60
CA THR A 35 -1.73 6.33 -0.72
C THR A 35 -0.49 5.78 -1.41
N ASN A 36 0.31 4.98 -0.70
CA ASN A 36 1.56 4.42 -1.22
C ASN A 36 2.54 5.47 -1.80
N VAL A 37 2.72 6.59 -1.09
CA VAL A 37 3.48 7.74 -1.60
C VAL A 37 4.46 8.28 -0.55
N LEU A 38 5.65 8.64 -1.01
CA LEU A 38 6.65 9.40 -0.27
C LEU A 38 6.90 10.72 -1.00
N VAL A 39 6.77 11.83 -0.28
CA VAL A 39 7.12 13.17 -0.77
C VAL A 39 8.22 13.72 0.11
N VAL A 40 9.27 14.25 -0.52
CA VAL A 40 10.37 14.97 0.10
C VAL A 40 10.45 16.34 -0.57
N VAL A 41 10.49 17.40 0.23
CA VAL A 41 10.67 18.76 -0.26
C VAL A 41 12.01 19.26 0.26
N VAL A 42 12.91 19.59 -0.65
CA VAL A 42 14.21 20.20 -0.33
C VAL A 42 14.07 21.71 -0.41
N ARG A 43 14.50 22.41 0.63
CA ARG A 43 14.45 23.86 0.72
C ARG A 43 15.84 24.44 0.94
N TYR A 44 16.17 25.46 0.15
CA TYR A 44 17.39 26.27 0.31
C TYR A 44 17.03 27.64 0.91
N PHE A 45 17.85 28.14 1.84
CA PHE A 45 17.62 29.45 2.46
C PHE A 45 18.00 30.58 1.50
N GLY A 46 17.03 31.44 1.17
CA GLY A 46 17.19 32.53 0.20
C GLY A 46 17.49 33.91 0.79
N GLY A 47 18.09 34.00 1.97
CA GLY A 47 18.50 35.28 2.57
C GLY A 47 17.42 36.06 3.34
N LYS A 48 16.15 35.63 3.30
CA LYS A 48 15.05 36.22 4.10
C LYS A 48 14.21 35.16 4.79
N LYS A 49 13.81 35.42 6.04
CA LYS A 49 12.88 34.57 6.79
C LYS A 49 11.46 34.75 6.26
N LEU A 50 10.79 33.64 5.96
CA LEU A 50 9.39 33.62 5.48
C LEU A 50 8.36 33.67 6.63
N GLY A 51 8.80 33.40 7.87
CA GLY A 51 7.90 33.13 8.98
C GLY A 51 7.12 31.81 8.81
N ILE A 52 6.51 31.34 9.89
CA ILE A 52 5.74 30.08 9.89
C ILE A 52 4.63 30.06 8.81
N PRO A 53 3.82 31.12 8.62
CA PRO A 53 2.79 31.12 7.59
C PRO A 53 3.35 30.98 6.16
N GLY A 54 4.51 31.61 5.90
CA GLY A 54 5.19 31.52 4.61
C GLY A 54 5.76 30.14 4.34
N LEU A 55 6.32 29.47 5.36
CA LEU A 55 6.78 28.08 5.26
C LEU A 55 5.62 27.13 4.94
N ILE A 56 4.53 27.24 5.70
CA ILE A 56 3.32 26.43 5.49
C ILE A 56 2.83 26.55 4.05
N ARG A 57 2.72 27.79 3.54
CA ARG A 57 2.29 28.04 2.16
C ARG A 57 3.27 27.45 1.15
N SER A 58 4.57 27.59 1.38
CA SER A 58 5.61 27.11 0.45
C SER A 58 5.62 25.59 0.34
N TYR A 59 5.67 24.86 1.46
CA TYR A 59 5.64 23.40 1.47
C TYR A 59 4.34 22.82 0.90
N LYS A 60 3.20 23.48 1.21
CA LYS A 60 1.90 23.13 0.63
C LYS A 60 1.91 23.28 -0.89
N ASN A 61 2.34 24.43 -1.41
CA ASN A 61 2.30 24.71 -2.84
C ASN A 61 3.29 23.84 -3.61
N ALA A 62 4.53 23.69 -3.13
CA ALA A 62 5.52 22.81 -3.75
C ALA A 62 5.01 21.36 -3.87
N THR A 63 4.37 20.85 -2.82
CA THR A 63 3.76 19.51 -2.86
C THR A 63 2.62 19.45 -3.87
N LYS A 64 1.68 20.39 -3.81
CA LYS A 64 0.53 20.44 -4.71
C LYS A 64 0.98 20.47 -6.19
N ASP A 65 1.91 21.35 -6.53
CA ASP A 65 2.36 21.54 -7.90
C ASP A 65 3.10 20.31 -8.44
N SER A 66 3.85 19.60 -7.57
CA SER A 66 4.47 18.32 -7.91
C SER A 66 3.44 17.24 -8.17
N LEU A 67 2.43 17.10 -7.29
CA LEU A 67 1.35 16.12 -7.45
C LEU A 67 0.54 16.38 -8.73
N GLN A 68 0.24 17.64 -9.05
CA GLN A 68 -0.51 18.00 -10.27
C GLN A 68 0.23 17.66 -11.58
N ARG A 69 1.56 17.56 -11.54
CA ARG A 69 2.38 17.19 -12.71
C ARG A 69 2.75 15.72 -12.73
N SER A 70 2.45 14.98 -11.67
CA SER A 70 2.72 13.55 -11.56
C SER A 70 1.62 12.73 -12.25
N ILE A 71 1.99 11.55 -12.76
CA ILE A 71 1.02 10.57 -13.24
C ILE A 71 0.54 9.77 -12.04
N ILE A 72 -0.73 9.95 -11.67
CA ILE A 72 -1.38 9.21 -10.58
C ILE A 72 -2.13 8.03 -11.19
N ILE A 73 -1.89 6.83 -10.66
CA ILE A 73 -2.54 5.60 -11.10
C ILE A 73 -3.33 4.96 -9.96
N ASN A 74 -4.46 4.36 -10.30
CA ASN A 74 -5.23 3.56 -9.37
C ASN A 74 -4.69 2.13 -9.35
N LYS A 75 -4.32 1.66 -8.15
CA LYS A 75 -3.91 0.28 -7.90
C LYS A 75 -4.81 -0.35 -6.85
N LYS A 76 -5.17 -1.62 -7.08
CA LYS A 76 -5.83 -2.43 -6.06
C LYS A 76 -4.76 -2.91 -5.09
N ILE A 77 -5.04 -2.84 -3.79
CA ILE A 77 -4.15 -3.36 -2.75
C ILE A 77 -4.27 -4.88 -2.76
N MET A 78 -3.17 -5.57 -3.01
CA MET A 78 -3.12 -7.02 -3.03
C MET A 78 -2.38 -7.53 -1.79
N GLU A 79 -2.76 -8.71 -1.32
CA GLU A 79 -2.09 -9.45 -0.27
C GLU A 79 -1.61 -10.79 -0.84
N GLN A 80 -0.34 -11.08 -0.62
CA GLN A 80 0.31 -12.29 -1.12
C GLN A 80 0.30 -13.37 -0.04
N TYR A 81 -0.14 -14.56 -0.41
CA TYR A 81 -0.21 -15.73 0.47
C TYR A 81 0.46 -16.93 -0.17
N ASP A 82 1.14 -17.72 0.65
CA ASP A 82 1.48 -19.10 0.32
C ASP A 82 0.39 -20.01 0.87
N ILE A 83 -0.16 -20.87 0.02
CA ILE A 83 -1.14 -21.89 0.39
C ILE A 83 -0.55 -23.27 0.17
N GLU A 84 -0.74 -24.17 1.13
CA GLU A 84 -0.31 -25.57 1.10
C GLU A 84 -1.53 -26.46 1.31
N PHE A 85 -1.79 -27.35 0.35
CA PHE A 85 -2.98 -28.19 0.32
C PHE A 85 -2.70 -29.56 -0.30
N ASN A 86 -3.56 -30.52 0.01
CA ASN A 86 -3.53 -31.90 -0.46
C ASN A 86 -4.32 -32.06 -1.76
N GLN A 87 -4.23 -33.24 -2.37
CA GLN A 87 -4.91 -33.51 -3.65
C GLN A 87 -6.44 -33.41 -3.55
N GLU A 88 -7.01 -33.77 -2.41
CA GLU A 88 -8.46 -33.70 -2.12
C GLU A 88 -9.02 -32.27 -2.20
N GLU A 89 -8.20 -31.27 -1.87
CA GLU A 89 -8.60 -29.86 -1.88
C GLU A 89 -8.35 -29.17 -3.22
N MET A 90 -7.70 -29.84 -4.18
CA MET A 90 -7.27 -29.27 -5.46
C MET A 90 -8.42 -28.61 -6.23
N SER A 91 -9.53 -29.33 -6.41
CA SER A 91 -10.69 -28.83 -7.16
C SER A 91 -11.29 -27.58 -6.51
N PHE A 92 -11.30 -27.52 -5.18
CA PHE A 92 -11.79 -26.36 -4.44
C PHE A 92 -10.86 -25.16 -4.61
N VAL A 93 -9.54 -25.35 -4.41
CA VAL A 93 -8.54 -24.28 -4.55
C VAL A 93 -8.54 -23.70 -5.96
N MET A 94 -8.53 -24.55 -6.98
CA MET A 94 -8.51 -24.10 -8.38
C MET A 94 -9.81 -23.38 -8.78
N SER A 95 -10.96 -23.88 -8.31
CA SER A 95 -12.26 -23.20 -8.51
C SER A 95 -12.28 -21.83 -7.81
N PHE A 96 -11.79 -21.75 -6.58
CA PHE A 96 -11.71 -20.49 -5.84
C PHE A 96 -10.84 -19.46 -6.56
N ILE A 97 -9.65 -19.89 -7.04
CA ILE A 97 -8.74 -19.04 -7.81
C ILE A 97 -9.40 -18.52 -9.08
N LYS A 98 -10.05 -19.41 -9.84
CA LYS A 98 -10.72 -19.07 -11.10
C LYS A 98 -11.90 -18.11 -10.87
N ASN A 99 -12.78 -18.40 -9.91
CA ASN A 99 -13.98 -17.60 -9.66
C ASN A 99 -13.66 -16.20 -9.12
N ASN A 100 -12.49 -16.02 -8.50
CA ASN A 100 -12.05 -14.74 -7.97
C ASN A 100 -11.06 -14.00 -8.87
N ASN A 101 -10.74 -14.52 -10.05
CA ASN A 101 -9.68 -14.00 -10.94
C ASN A 101 -8.36 -13.75 -10.19
N ILE A 102 -7.94 -14.72 -9.40
CA ILE A 102 -6.70 -14.66 -8.61
C ILE A 102 -5.52 -15.06 -9.49
N GLU A 103 -4.48 -14.25 -9.50
CA GLU A 103 -3.23 -14.58 -10.19
C GLU A 103 -2.39 -15.56 -9.35
N ILE A 104 -1.90 -16.62 -9.99
CA ILE A 104 -0.93 -17.55 -9.40
C ILE A 104 0.48 -17.05 -9.75
N TYR A 105 1.24 -16.69 -8.72
CA TYR A 105 2.58 -16.12 -8.87
C TYR A 105 3.66 -17.21 -8.93
N ARG A 106 3.47 -18.31 -8.19
CA ARG A 106 4.42 -19.42 -8.16
C ARG A 106 3.68 -20.72 -7.87
N ASN A 107 4.12 -21.78 -8.53
CA ASN A 107 3.60 -23.12 -8.34
C ASN A 107 4.77 -24.07 -8.04
N LEU A 108 4.65 -24.85 -6.97
CA LEU A 108 5.65 -25.81 -6.52
C LEU A 108 4.93 -27.12 -6.18
N TYR A 109 5.22 -28.16 -6.97
CA TYR A 109 4.70 -29.51 -6.77
C TYR A 109 5.77 -30.37 -6.10
N ILE A 110 5.80 -30.42 -4.76
CA ILE A 110 6.70 -31.30 -4.01
C ILE A 110 5.92 -31.91 -2.86
N SER A 111 5.52 -33.18 -2.98
CA SER A 111 4.72 -34.05 -2.06
C SER A 111 3.39 -33.48 -1.51
N LYS A 112 3.27 -32.15 -1.42
CA LYS A 112 2.08 -31.33 -1.19
C LYS A 112 2.06 -30.21 -2.22
N ASN A 113 0.87 -29.79 -2.62
CA ASN A 113 0.71 -28.70 -3.58
C ASN A 113 0.95 -27.38 -2.86
N LYS A 114 1.88 -26.55 -3.37
CA LYS A 114 2.14 -25.21 -2.85
C LYS A 114 1.93 -24.18 -3.94
N LEU A 115 1.03 -23.23 -3.68
CA LEU A 115 0.78 -22.10 -4.57
C LEU A 115 1.07 -20.79 -3.82
N THR A 116 1.64 -19.84 -4.53
CA THR A 116 1.69 -18.44 -4.09
C THR A 116 0.65 -17.66 -4.88
N ILE A 117 -0.31 -17.06 -4.18
CA ILE A 117 -1.45 -16.34 -4.77
C ILE A 117 -1.51 -14.89 -4.30
N ASN A 118 -2.02 -14.01 -5.16
CA ASN A 118 -2.31 -12.61 -4.82
C ASN A 118 -3.82 -12.40 -4.72
N VAL A 119 -4.30 -12.03 -3.54
CA VAL A 119 -5.73 -11.79 -3.27
C VAL A 119 -5.94 -10.31 -2.99
N GLN A 120 -7.01 -9.71 -3.51
CA GLN A 120 -7.34 -8.33 -3.14
C GLN A 120 -7.58 -8.25 -1.62
N LYS A 121 -7.03 -7.22 -0.96
CA LYS A 121 -7.10 -7.07 0.51
C LYS A 121 -8.53 -7.08 1.07
N ASN A 122 -9.50 -6.56 0.32
CA ASN A 122 -10.91 -6.60 0.72
C ASN A 122 -11.55 -8.00 0.66
N LYS A 123 -10.95 -8.95 -0.06
CA LYS A 123 -11.40 -10.34 -0.19
C LYS A 123 -10.59 -11.32 0.65
N SER A 124 -9.49 -10.89 1.25
CA SER A 124 -8.59 -11.81 1.96
C SER A 124 -9.26 -12.42 3.19
N ILE A 125 -10.10 -11.67 3.90
CA ILE A 125 -10.85 -12.17 5.07
C ILE A 125 -11.75 -13.36 4.69
N GLU A 126 -12.48 -13.26 3.58
CA GLU A 126 -13.34 -14.32 3.10
C GLU A 126 -12.53 -15.56 2.70
N MET A 127 -11.43 -15.37 1.96
CA MET A 127 -10.50 -16.43 1.59
C MET A 127 -9.97 -17.17 2.82
N LEU A 128 -9.48 -16.43 3.82
CA LEU A 128 -8.93 -16.99 5.05
C LEU A 128 -9.97 -17.83 5.80
N ARG A 129 -11.23 -17.40 5.83
CA ARG A 129 -12.33 -18.16 6.44
C ARG A 129 -12.57 -19.47 5.71
N LEU A 130 -12.78 -19.43 4.40
CA LEU A 130 -13.08 -20.60 3.58
C LEU A 130 -11.95 -21.64 3.60
N PHE A 131 -10.71 -21.17 3.56
CA PHE A 131 -9.54 -22.06 3.51
C PHE A 131 -9.28 -22.69 4.89
N LYS A 132 -9.57 -21.96 5.98
CA LYS A 132 -9.54 -22.52 7.33
C LYS A 132 -10.58 -23.63 7.53
N GLU A 133 -11.80 -23.46 7.01
CA GLU A 133 -12.86 -24.49 7.02
C GLU A 133 -12.42 -25.77 6.29
N LYS A 134 -11.66 -25.62 5.20
CA LYS A 134 -11.11 -26.74 4.42
C LYS A 134 -9.76 -27.26 4.93
N LYS A 135 -9.28 -26.79 6.10
CA LYS A 135 -7.98 -27.16 6.70
C LYS A 135 -6.77 -26.91 5.77
N ILE A 136 -6.91 -25.99 4.82
CA ILE A 136 -5.81 -25.56 3.95
C ILE A 136 -4.86 -24.70 4.78
N LYS A 137 -3.56 -25.00 4.70
CA LYS A 137 -2.54 -24.22 5.42
C LYS A 137 -2.23 -22.96 4.63
N ILE A 138 -2.28 -21.80 5.30
CA ILE A 138 -2.09 -20.48 4.70
C ILE A 138 -0.99 -19.74 5.47
N LEU A 139 -0.09 -19.08 4.75
CA LEU A 139 0.93 -18.21 5.30
C LEU A 139 0.90 -16.87 4.58
N TYR A 140 0.67 -15.79 5.33
CA TYR A 140 0.78 -14.43 4.81
C TYR A 140 2.23 -14.06 4.51
N LYS A 141 2.48 -13.40 3.36
CA LYS A 141 3.81 -12.95 2.94
C LYS A 141 3.96 -11.45 3.08
N LYS A 142 3.18 -10.67 2.32
CA LYS A 142 3.28 -9.20 2.24
C LYS A 142 2.09 -8.59 1.50
N ILE A 143 1.95 -7.27 1.63
CA ILE A 143 1.13 -6.44 0.73
C ILE A 143 1.94 -6.20 -0.56
N VAL A 144 1.26 -6.25 -1.70
CA VAL A 144 1.81 -6.02 -3.05
C VAL A 144 1.00 -4.95 -3.78
#